data_AF-A4ICT7-F1
#
_entry.id   AF-A4ICT7-F1
#
_cell.length_a   1.000
_cell.length_b   1.000
_cell.length_c   1.000
_cell.angle_alpha   90.00
_cell.angle_beta   90.00
_cell.angle_gamma   90.00
#
_symmetry.space_group_name_H-M   'P 1'
#
loop_
_entity.id
_entity.type
_entity.pdbx_description
1 polymer ?
#
loop_
_entity_poly.entity_id
_entity_poly.type
_entity_poly.pdbx_seq_one_letter_code
_entity_poly.pdbx_strand_id
1 'polypeptide(L)'
;MTQDEAPAASSSGKGNWEALKEQGNQAFKSNAFAEAIQHYSAAIEAHPDEPVLYSNRSAAYLKRGQYQEAAHDAEKAVTMDRTFAKAYSRLHSALCNLGLFDRASEALKAGLTAVSTSPKATPQDVKHLRELLNSAEQASKVVPRGRQLIETGCFAEAGRALAGPYRDFPGSSTLAFLYAEAHAPSSPDEASRVLSPFAYTHSSDPYYLYLRALVLYYRGQEGFSSAQNILRETLQMDPDNTKARILLKRIRAVESHKDAGNVAFKNKNAKVAVDEYTQAVECDPTNARMNATLRSNRAAAKMDLNDYKGALLDCDYAISNGATSAKIYARRSRIQEQLDNFDEAVRDMQQAAEEDNQFVAELRQLKARAKRAKRKDYYKILGLPQHESNQDAIKRAYKKACLQWHPDKWAHASEEEKSHAETQFKEIGEAFGVLSDPKKKRMYDSGQMDNDVEGANMPSGFGGGASQEDIVTVMNMMFGGGGFQAGGFPGAFGGAGNGRRRPRGGPGFF
;
A
#
# COMPACT_ATOMS: atom_id res chain seq x y z
N MET A 1 93.56 -39.68 14.00
CA MET A 1 92.51 -40.41 13.28
C MET A 1 91.25 -39.55 13.32
N THR A 2 90.99 -38.93 12.17
CA THR A 2 89.78 -38.24 11.68
C THR A 2 88.61 -38.02 12.65
N GLN A 3 88.39 -36.74 12.97
CA GLN A 3 87.13 -36.18 13.47
C GLN A 3 86.13 -36.08 12.30
N ASP A 4 84.93 -36.62 12.49
CA ASP A 4 83.76 -36.43 11.62
C ASP A 4 83.17 -35.04 11.86
N GLU A 5 83.19 -34.19 10.83
CA GLU A 5 82.36 -32.98 10.72
C GLU A 5 81.09 -33.32 9.93
N ALA A 6 79.93 -33.28 10.59
CA ALA A 6 78.62 -33.33 9.93
C ALA A 6 78.24 -31.93 9.39
N PRO A 7 77.70 -31.81 8.16
CA PRO A 7 77.39 -30.51 7.57
C PRO A 7 76.06 -29.95 8.11
N ALA A 8 76.06 -28.65 8.36
CA ALA A 8 74.94 -27.86 8.84
C ALA A 8 73.75 -27.83 7.84
N ALA A 9 72.64 -28.46 8.22
CA ALA A 9 71.34 -28.28 7.58
C ALA A 9 70.63 -27.05 8.18
N SER A 10 70.87 -25.83 7.67
CA SER A 10 70.02 -24.69 8.02
C SER A 10 70.09 -23.54 6.98
N SER A 11 68.96 -23.23 6.33
CA SER A 11 68.47 -21.87 6.01
C SER A 11 67.59 -21.73 4.73
N SER A 12 67.54 -22.70 3.81
CA SER A 12 66.89 -22.48 2.50
C SER A 12 65.35 -22.62 2.45
N GLY A 13 64.70 -23.21 3.46
CA GLY A 13 63.24 -23.41 3.48
C GLY A 13 62.41 -22.27 4.06
N LYS A 14 63.03 -21.33 4.80
CA LYS A 14 62.28 -20.35 5.62
C LYS A 14 61.67 -19.18 4.83
N GLY A 15 62.20 -18.83 3.65
CA GLY A 15 61.77 -17.64 2.91
C GLY A 15 60.63 -17.83 1.90
N ASN A 16 60.33 -19.07 1.49
CA ASN A 16 59.40 -19.31 0.38
C ASN A 16 57.93 -19.05 0.78
N TRP A 17 57.52 -19.52 1.95
CA TRP A 17 56.12 -19.39 2.39
C TRP A 17 55.72 -17.96 2.76
N GLU A 18 56.66 -17.12 3.24
CA GLU A 18 56.39 -15.72 3.57
C GLU A 18 56.10 -14.89 2.32
N ALA A 19 56.85 -15.13 1.23
CA ALA A 19 56.61 -14.50 -0.06
C ALA A 19 55.24 -14.94 -0.65
N LEU A 20 54.92 -16.23 -0.58
CA LEU A 20 53.62 -16.75 -1.00
C LEU A 20 52.46 -16.18 -0.17
N LYS A 21 52.63 -16.08 1.16
CA LYS A 21 51.67 -15.41 2.05
C LYS A 21 51.46 -13.96 1.64
N GLU A 22 52.53 -13.23 1.33
CA GLU A 22 52.41 -11.82 0.94
C GLU A 22 51.73 -11.66 -0.43
N GLN A 23 52.02 -12.54 -1.40
CA GLN A 23 51.26 -12.60 -2.66
C GLN A 23 49.77 -12.84 -2.40
N GLY A 24 49.43 -13.76 -1.50
CA GLY A 24 48.05 -14.01 -1.08
C GLY A 24 47.40 -12.79 -0.41
N ASN A 25 48.15 -12.06 0.42
CA ASN A 25 47.68 -10.82 1.05
C ASN A 25 47.40 -9.74 0.00
N GLN A 26 48.25 -9.60 -1.01
CA GLN A 26 48.08 -8.64 -2.10
C GLN A 26 46.88 -9.00 -2.97
N ALA A 27 46.74 -10.27 -3.37
CA ALA A 27 45.56 -10.77 -4.08
C ALA A 27 44.27 -10.53 -3.27
N PHE A 28 44.30 -10.78 -1.95
CA PHE A 28 43.17 -10.52 -1.08
C PHE A 28 42.78 -9.03 -1.02
N LYS A 29 43.77 -8.12 -0.92
CA LYS A 29 43.55 -6.66 -0.94
C LYS A 29 42.97 -6.18 -2.28
N SER A 30 43.35 -6.84 -3.38
CA SER A 30 42.83 -6.58 -4.73
C SER A 30 41.47 -7.24 -5.01
N ASN A 31 40.81 -7.82 -3.99
CA ASN A 31 39.57 -8.62 -4.12
C ASN A 31 39.70 -9.86 -5.04
N ALA A 32 40.91 -10.27 -5.40
CA ALA A 32 41.19 -11.48 -6.17
C ALA A 32 41.20 -12.71 -5.24
N PHE A 33 40.04 -13.02 -4.64
CA PHE A 33 39.96 -14.03 -3.59
C PHE A 33 40.32 -15.44 -4.05
N ALA A 34 40.07 -15.79 -5.32
CA ALA A 34 40.46 -17.08 -5.88
C ALA A 34 41.99 -17.23 -5.95
N GLU A 35 42.70 -16.20 -6.42
CA GLU A 35 44.16 -16.15 -6.44
C GLU A 35 44.74 -16.11 -5.02
N ALA A 36 44.10 -15.38 -4.10
CA ALA A 36 44.50 -15.38 -2.69
C ALA A 36 44.45 -16.79 -2.09
N ILE A 37 43.39 -17.55 -2.37
CA ILE A 37 43.27 -18.96 -1.92
C ILE A 37 44.41 -19.81 -2.49
N GLN A 38 44.78 -19.63 -3.77
CA GLN A 38 45.90 -20.36 -4.38
C GLN A 38 47.22 -20.06 -3.70
N HIS A 39 47.56 -18.78 -3.52
CA HIS A 39 48.80 -18.37 -2.85
C HIS A 39 48.88 -18.83 -1.39
N TYR A 40 47.79 -18.72 -0.62
CA TYR A 40 47.77 -19.23 0.75
C TYR A 40 47.87 -20.76 0.79
N SER A 41 47.29 -21.48 -0.18
CA SER A 41 47.39 -22.93 -0.24
C SER A 41 48.82 -23.38 -0.53
N ALA A 42 49.50 -22.73 -1.47
CA ALA A 42 50.93 -22.95 -1.73
C ALA A 42 51.79 -22.60 -0.49
N ALA A 43 51.45 -21.54 0.25
CA ALA A 43 52.13 -21.20 1.50
C ALA A 43 51.95 -22.29 2.57
N ILE A 44 50.74 -22.88 2.69
CA ILE A 44 50.43 -23.97 3.63
C ILE A 44 51.18 -25.25 3.25
N GLU A 45 51.29 -25.56 1.96
CA GLU A 45 52.11 -26.69 1.47
C GLU A 45 53.59 -26.51 1.83
N ALA A 46 54.11 -25.28 1.73
CA ALA A 46 55.48 -24.97 2.08
C ALA A 46 55.73 -24.91 3.60
N HIS A 47 54.75 -24.48 4.39
CA HIS A 47 54.85 -24.37 5.85
C HIS A 47 53.52 -24.66 6.54
N PRO A 48 53.21 -25.94 6.81
CA PRO A 48 51.89 -26.36 7.28
C PRO A 48 51.61 -26.03 8.76
N ASP A 49 52.61 -25.62 9.53
CA ASP A 49 52.53 -25.39 10.98
C ASP A 49 52.31 -23.91 11.36
N GLU A 50 51.90 -23.07 10.41
CA GLU A 50 51.65 -21.64 10.65
C GLU A 50 50.15 -21.30 10.70
N PRO A 51 49.58 -20.99 11.89
CA PRO A 51 48.15 -20.73 12.07
C PRO A 51 47.63 -19.55 11.22
N VAL A 52 48.47 -18.54 11.00
CA VAL A 52 48.12 -17.34 10.23
C VAL A 52 47.72 -17.68 8.79
N LEU A 53 48.35 -18.68 8.19
CA LEU A 53 48.06 -19.09 6.81
C LEU A 53 46.63 -19.64 6.67
N TYR A 54 46.23 -20.53 7.57
CA TYR A 54 44.86 -21.05 7.62
C TYR A 54 43.86 -19.93 7.93
N SER A 55 44.16 -19.05 8.90
CA SER A 55 43.27 -17.91 9.19
C SER A 55 43.10 -16.96 8.00
N ASN A 56 44.14 -16.75 7.20
CA ASN A 56 44.09 -15.90 6.01
C ASN A 56 43.33 -16.58 4.86
N ARG A 57 43.55 -17.88 4.63
CA ARG A 57 42.80 -18.65 3.62
C ARG A 57 41.32 -18.76 3.98
N SER A 58 40.99 -18.98 5.25
CA SER A 58 39.62 -18.90 5.78
C SER A 58 38.96 -17.55 5.44
N ALA A 59 39.67 -16.44 5.60
CA ALA A 59 39.15 -15.12 5.25
C ALA A 59 38.83 -15.00 3.75
N ALA A 60 39.65 -15.59 2.87
CA ALA A 60 39.42 -15.61 1.44
C ALA A 60 38.22 -16.51 1.06
N TYR A 61 38.08 -17.68 1.71
CA TYR A 61 36.91 -18.54 1.57
C TYR A 61 35.61 -17.84 1.97
N LEU A 62 35.59 -17.11 3.10
CA LEU A 62 34.43 -16.30 3.53
C LEU A 62 34.00 -15.30 2.46
N LYS A 63 34.96 -14.62 1.81
CA LYS A 63 34.68 -13.64 0.76
C LYS A 63 34.10 -14.26 -0.51
N ARG A 64 34.31 -15.56 -0.74
CA ARG A 64 33.71 -16.32 -1.84
C ARG A 64 32.41 -17.04 -1.46
N GLY A 65 31.94 -16.92 -0.22
CA GLY A 65 30.77 -17.67 0.28
C GLY A 65 31.03 -19.16 0.50
N GLN A 66 32.30 -19.58 0.53
CA GLN A 66 32.73 -20.96 0.77
C GLN A 66 32.81 -21.21 2.29
N TYR A 67 31.66 -21.23 2.96
CA TYR A 67 31.61 -21.17 4.42
C TYR A 67 32.08 -22.46 5.11
N GLN A 68 31.95 -23.62 4.46
CA GLN A 68 32.39 -24.91 5.01
C GLN A 68 33.93 -24.96 5.09
N GLU A 69 34.59 -24.59 3.99
CA GLU A 69 36.05 -24.51 3.89
C GLU A 69 36.61 -23.42 4.82
N ALA A 70 35.91 -22.28 4.92
CA ALA A 70 36.26 -21.24 5.86
C ALA A 70 36.22 -21.70 7.32
N ALA A 71 35.18 -22.45 7.70
CA ALA A 71 35.05 -23.00 9.05
C ALA A 71 36.18 -23.98 9.35
N HIS A 72 36.47 -24.91 8.43
CA HIS A 72 37.55 -25.89 8.58
C HIS A 72 38.91 -25.23 8.84
N ASP A 73 39.30 -24.26 8.00
CA ASP A 73 40.56 -23.54 8.15
C ASP A 73 40.61 -22.71 9.45
N ALA A 74 39.49 -22.09 9.84
CA ALA A 74 39.43 -21.33 11.08
C ALA A 74 39.53 -22.22 12.32
N GLU A 75 38.87 -23.39 12.33
CA GLU A 75 39.01 -24.40 13.38
C GLU A 75 40.45 -24.92 13.48
N LYS A 76 41.11 -25.13 12.32
CA LYS A 76 42.51 -25.52 12.27
C LYS A 76 43.43 -24.46 12.89
N ALA A 77 43.24 -23.19 12.54
CA ALA A 77 44.00 -22.08 13.10
C ALA A 77 43.80 -21.95 14.63
N VAL A 78 42.55 -22.07 15.12
CA VAL A 78 42.23 -22.05 16.55
C VAL A 78 42.84 -23.24 17.30
N THR A 79 42.87 -24.41 16.66
CA THR A 79 43.47 -25.62 17.25
C THR A 79 44.99 -25.46 17.40
N MET A 80 45.65 -24.82 16.43
CA MET A 80 47.09 -24.58 16.44
C MET A 80 47.50 -23.46 17.41
N ASP A 81 46.74 -22.36 17.47
CA ASP A 81 46.93 -21.29 18.46
C ASP A 81 45.59 -20.87 19.07
N ARG A 82 45.32 -21.37 20.28
CA ARG A 82 44.09 -21.09 21.02
C ARG A 82 43.95 -19.64 21.46
N THR A 83 45.02 -18.84 21.40
CA THR A 83 45.04 -17.41 21.74
C THR A 83 44.86 -16.51 20.52
N PHE A 84 44.68 -17.08 19.33
CA PHE A 84 44.58 -16.34 18.08
C PHE A 84 43.18 -15.74 17.88
N ALA A 85 42.94 -14.55 18.45
CA ALA A 85 41.62 -13.88 18.43
C ALA A 85 41.02 -13.75 17.01
N LYS A 86 41.82 -13.41 16.00
CA LYS A 86 41.35 -13.26 14.61
C LYS A 86 40.81 -14.56 14.02
N ALA A 87 41.36 -15.72 14.41
CA ALA A 87 40.87 -17.02 13.95
C ALA A 87 39.46 -17.31 14.47
N TYR A 88 39.16 -16.96 15.73
CA TYR A 88 37.80 -17.03 16.27
C TYR A 88 36.82 -16.11 15.52
N SER A 89 37.23 -14.90 15.13
CA SER A 89 36.37 -14.03 14.31
C SER A 89 36.03 -14.66 12.96
N ARG A 90 36.98 -15.36 12.33
CA ARG A 90 36.72 -16.09 11.07
C ARG A 90 35.81 -17.29 11.29
N LEU A 91 36.06 -18.04 12.36
CA LEU A 91 35.25 -19.19 12.74
C LEU A 91 33.79 -18.79 13.02
N HIS A 92 33.58 -17.72 13.78
CA HIS A 92 32.28 -17.12 14.02
C HIS A 92 31.54 -16.81 12.71
N SER A 93 32.17 -16.06 11.81
CA SER A 93 31.55 -15.68 10.54
C SER A 93 31.21 -16.89 9.68
N ALA A 94 32.08 -17.90 9.65
CA ALA A 94 31.85 -19.12 8.89
C ALA A 94 30.68 -19.94 9.46
N LEU A 95 30.73 -20.24 10.77
CA LEU A 95 29.69 -21.02 11.45
C LEU A 95 28.33 -20.32 11.42
N CYS A 96 28.26 -19.01 11.64
CA CYS A 96 26.99 -18.28 11.60
C CYS A 96 26.39 -18.24 10.19
N ASN A 97 27.21 -18.09 9.14
CA ASN A 97 26.73 -18.22 7.75
C ASN A 97 26.39 -19.67 7.36
N LEU A 98 26.84 -20.68 8.11
CA LEU A 98 26.35 -22.06 8.01
C LEU A 98 25.08 -22.31 8.84
N GLY A 99 24.58 -21.33 9.59
CA GLY A 99 23.46 -21.50 10.52
C GLY A 99 23.80 -22.24 11.81
N LEU A 100 25.09 -22.48 12.09
CA LEU A 100 25.60 -23.21 13.25
C LEU A 100 25.88 -22.27 14.44
N PHE A 101 24.85 -21.53 14.88
CA PHE A 101 24.98 -20.46 15.88
C PHE A 101 25.43 -20.93 17.26
N ASP A 102 24.97 -22.12 17.70
CA ASP A 102 25.36 -22.67 18.99
C ASP A 102 26.84 -23.07 19.00
N ARG A 103 27.32 -23.73 17.94
CA ARG A 103 28.75 -24.03 17.76
C ARG A 103 29.60 -22.77 17.71
N ALA A 104 29.13 -21.71 17.04
CA ALA A 104 29.82 -20.43 17.03
C ALA A 104 29.94 -19.83 18.43
N SER A 105 28.85 -19.91 19.21
CA SER A 105 28.80 -19.42 20.59
C SER A 105 29.72 -20.22 21.52
N GLU A 106 29.75 -21.55 21.40
CA GLU A 106 30.66 -22.44 22.14
C GLU A 106 32.12 -22.14 21.82
N ALA A 107 32.46 -22.02 20.53
CA ALA A 107 33.82 -21.69 20.11
C ALA A 107 34.27 -20.32 20.64
N LEU A 108 33.39 -19.31 20.63
CA LEU A 108 33.68 -17.99 21.18
C LEU A 108 33.80 -17.99 22.70
N LYS A 109 33.04 -18.81 23.43
CA LYS A 109 33.20 -18.98 24.89
C LYS A 109 34.57 -19.59 25.22
N ALA A 110 34.98 -20.62 24.48
CA ALA A 110 36.31 -21.21 24.60
C ALA A 110 37.42 -20.19 24.26
N GLY A 111 37.24 -19.43 23.17
CA GLY A 111 38.18 -18.40 22.75
C GLY A 111 38.31 -17.24 23.73
N LEU A 112 37.20 -16.76 24.30
CA LEU A 112 37.23 -15.74 25.35
C LEU A 112 38.03 -16.22 26.56
N THR A 113 37.90 -17.49 26.95
CA THR A 113 38.67 -18.06 28.07
C THR A 113 40.16 -18.08 27.73
N ALA A 114 40.54 -18.63 26.57
CA ALA A 114 41.94 -18.76 26.17
C ALA A 114 42.62 -17.40 25.92
N VAL A 115 41.96 -16.50 25.18
CA VAL A 115 42.48 -15.16 24.85
C VAL A 115 42.59 -14.32 26.12
N SER A 116 41.60 -14.34 27.03
CA SER A 116 41.68 -13.54 28.27
C SER A 116 42.83 -13.94 29.19
N THR A 117 43.32 -15.18 29.09
CA THR A 117 44.49 -15.66 29.85
C THR A 117 45.82 -15.41 29.14
N SER A 118 45.81 -14.94 27.89
CA SER A 118 47.03 -14.73 27.11
C SER A 118 47.70 -13.40 27.46
N PRO A 119 49.02 -13.37 27.72
CA PRO A 119 49.78 -12.13 27.89
C PRO A 119 49.76 -11.21 26.66
N LYS A 120 49.44 -11.76 25.48
CA LYS A 120 49.39 -11.02 24.21
C LYS A 120 48.01 -10.42 23.90
N ALA A 121 46.98 -10.74 24.69
CA ALA A 121 45.63 -10.31 24.40
C ALA A 121 45.43 -8.82 24.65
N THR A 122 44.83 -8.13 23.67
CA THR A 122 44.45 -6.73 23.86
C THR A 122 43.03 -6.63 24.44
N PRO A 123 42.71 -5.56 25.20
CA PRO A 123 41.34 -5.29 25.62
C PRO A 123 40.36 -5.20 24.45
N GLN A 124 40.83 -4.74 23.28
CA GLN A 124 40.06 -4.70 22.04
C GLN A 124 39.70 -6.10 21.54
N ASP A 125 40.63 -7.06 21.57
CA ASP A 125 40.37 -8.44 21.15
C ASP A 125 39.27 -9.08 22.02
N VAL A 126 39.39 -8.95 23.33
CA VAL A 126 38.42 -9.51 24.28
C VAL A 126 37.04 -8.84 24.09
N LYS A 127 37.01 -7.52 23.91
CA LYS A 127 35.76 -6.80 23.62
C LYS A 127 35.12 -7.29 22.31
N HIS A 128 35.91 -7.40 21.25
CA HIS A 128 35.43 -7.86 19.95
C HIS A 128 34.85 -9.28 20.02
N LEU A 129 35.54 -10.22 20.68
CA LEU A 129 35.04 -11.58 20.85
C LEU A 129 33.72 -11.63 21.64
N ARG A 130 33.52 -10.74 22.62
CA ARG A 130 32.23 -10.62 23.34
C ARG A 130 31.11 -10.11 22.44
N GLU A 131 31.40 -9.15 21.57
CA GLU A 131 30.42 -8.63 20.59
C GLU A 131 30.01 -9.73 19.60
N LEU A 132 30.96 -10.51 19.09
CA LEU A 132 30.69 -11.67 18.23
C LEU A 132 29.88 -12.75 18.97
N LEU A 133 30.19 -13.00 20.25
CA LEU A 133 29.45 -13.98 21.05
C LEU A 133 27.99 -13.55 21.20
N ASN A 134 27.75 -12.28 21.52
CA ASN A 134 26.39 -11.76 21.58
C ASN A 134 25.69 -11.88 20.22
N SER A 135 26.36 -11.58 19.10
CA SER A 135 25.77 -11.74 17.76
C SER A 135 25.33 -13.19 17.48
N ALA A 136 26.19 -14.18 17.78
CA ALA A 136 25.86 -15.59 17.61
C ALA A 136 24.71 -16.04 18.54
N GLU A 137 24.72 -15.63 19.81
CA GLU A 137 23.66 -15.99 20.77
C GLU A 137 22.32 -15.33 20.41
N GLN A 138 22.31 -14.09 19.91
CA GLN A 138 21.09 -13.46 19.41
C GLN A 138 20.53 -14.20 18.20
N ALA A 139 21.39 -14.60 17.26
CA ALA A 139 20.98 -15.41 16.11
C ALA A 139 20.43 -16.79 16.52
N SER A 140 21.07 -17.47 17.47
CA SER A 140 20.58 -18.74 18.03
C SER A 140 19.19 -18.60 18.64
N LYS A 141 18.95 -17.53 19.42
CA LYS A 141 17.64 -17.27 20.07
C LYS A 141 16.54 -16.89 19.08
N VAL A 142 16.87 -16.13 18.03
CA VAL A 142 15.85 -15.59 17.12
C VAL A 142 15.31 -16.61 16.13
N VAL A 143 16.09 -17.64 15.78
CA VAL A 143 15.67 -18.69 14.82
C VAL A 143 14.42 -19.44 15.31
N PRO A 144 14.39 -20.04 16.52
CA PRO A 144 13.19 -20.71 17.01
C PRO A 144 12.03 -19.73 17.23
N ARG A 145 12.30 -18.49 17.68
CA ARG A 145 11.28 -17.45 17.79
C ARG A 145 10.67 -17.09 16.43
N GLY A 146 11.49 -16.95 15.39
CA GLY A 146 11.05 -16.70 14.03
C GLY A 146 10.18 -17.81 13.49
N ARG A 147 10.56 -19.08 13.71
CA ARG A 147 9.74 -20.25 13.36
C ARG A 147 8.37 -20.21 14.04
N GLN A 148 8.34 -20.00 15.36
CA GLN A 148 7.11 -19.88 16.13
C GLN A 148 6.19 -18.76 15.61
N LEU A 149 6.77 -17.59 15.31
CA LEU A 149 6.01 -16.45 14.78
C LEU A 149 5.42 -16.74 13.41
N ILE A 150 6.15 -17.43 12.53
CA ILE A 150 5.64 -17.86 11.22
C ILE A 150 4.50 -18.88 11.40
N GLU A 151 4.66 -19.87 12.27
CA GLU A 151 3.64 -20.90 12.54
C GLU A 151 2.35 -20.32 13.13
N THR A 152 2.46 -19.25 13.92
CA THR A 152 1.31 -18.53 14.50
C THR A 152 0.73 -17.46 13.58
N GLY A 153 1.27 -17.29 12.36
CA GLY A 153 0.80 -16.31 11.36
C GLY A 153 1.24 -14.86 11.63
N CYS A 154 2.13 -14.63 12.59
CA CYS A 154 2.69 -13.33 12.94
C CYS A 154 3.85 -12.93 11.99
N PHE A 155 3.61 -12.99 10.67
CA PHE A 155 4.63 -12.83 9.62
C PHE A 155 5.41 -11.51 9.72
N ALA A 156 4.73 -10.38 10.00
CA ALA A 156 5.38 -9.09 10.11
C ALA A 156 6.34 -9.00 11.32
N GLU A 157 5.99 -9.63 12.44
CA GLU A 157 6.87 -9.70 13.61
C GLU A 157 8.05 -10.64 13.34
N ALA A 158 7.81 -11.79 12.68
CA ALA A 158 8.86 -12.71 12.27
C ALA A 158 9.88 -12.00 11.36
N GLY A 159 9.42 -11.26 10.36
CA GLY A 159 10.27 -10.50 9.44
C GLY A 159 11.14 -9.48 10.18
N ARG A 160 10.56 -8.70 11.11
CA ARG A 160 11.31 -7.74 11.94
C ARG A 160 12.35 -8.40 12.84
N ALA A 161 11.99 -9.51 13.49
CA ALA A 161 12.90 -10.23 14.38
C ALA A 161 14.10 -10.79 13.61
N LEU A 162 13.86 -11.37 12.42
CA LEU A 162 14.89 -12.01 11.61
C LEU A 162 15.78 -11.03 10.82
N ALA A 163 15.33 -9.79 10.60
CA ALA A 163 16.02 -8.81 9.74
C ALA A 163 17.46 -8.51 10.14
N GLY A 164 17.71 -8.25 11.43
CA GLY A 164 19.06 -7.96 11.94
C GLY A 164 20.01 -9.15 11.76
N PRO A 165 19.69 -10.32 12.32
CA PRO A 165 20.48 -11.54 12.16
C PRO A 165 20.72 -11.93 10.69
N TYR A 166 19.71 -11.84 9.82
CA TYR A 166 19.88 -12.13 8.39
C TYR A 166 20.81 -11.14 7.70
N ARG A 167 20.70 -9.84 8.01
CA ARG A 167 21.63 -8.81 7.50
C ARG A 167 23.07 -9.10 7.92
N ASP A 168 23.28 -9.57 9.14
CA ASP A 168 24.61 -9.87 9.67
C ASP A 168 25.18 -11.18 9.08
N PHE A 169 24.32 -12.15 8.72
CA PHE A 169 24.69 -13.47 8.19
C PHE A 169 23.91 -13.85 6.91
N PRO A 170 24.10 -13.13 5.79
CA PRO A 170 23.30 -13.31 4.58
C PRO A 170 23.51 -14.67 3.89
N GLY A 171 24.61 -15.37 4.18
CA GLY A 171 24.89 -16.71 3.67
C GLY A 171 24.14 -17.83 4.40
N SER A 172 23.52 -17.55 5.55
CA SER A 172 22.78 -18.54 6.32
C SER A 172 21.46 -18.88 5.63
N SER A 173 21.38 -20.06 5.01
CA SER A 173 20.13 -20.56 4.45
C SER A 173 19.04 -20.68 5.52
N THR A 174 19.40 -21.01 6.76
CA THR A 174 18.46 -21.04 7.89
C THR A 174 17.78 -19.69 8.13
N LEU A 175 18.54 -18.60 8.17
CA LEU A 175 17.97 -17.26 8.35
C LEU A 175 17.28 -16.76 7.09
N ALA A 176 17.89 -16.94 5.92
CA ALA A 176 17.34 -16.51 4.64
C ALA A 176 15.98 -17.16 4.36
N PHE A 177 15.83 -18.45 4.63
CA PHE A 177 14.60 -19.20 4.36
C PHE A 177 13.47 -18.76 5.28
N LEU A 178 13.74 -18.58 6.59
CA LEU A 178 12.75 -18.04 7.52
C LEU A 178 12.38 -16.59 7.18
N TYR A 179 13.36 -15.76 6.82
CA TYR A 179 13.13 -14.38 6.44
C TYR A 179 12.28 -14.29 5.16
N ALA A 180 12.56 -15.13 4.17
CA ALA A 180 11.76 -15.23 2.94
C ALA A 180 10.35 -15.74 3.22
N GLU A 181 10.18 -16.76 4.06
CA GLU A 181 8.86 -17.27 4.45
C GLU A 181 8.01 -16.20 5.13
N ALA A 182 8.61 -15.42 6.04
CA ALA A 182 7.95 -14.31 6.72
C ALA A 182 7.55 -13.17 5.77
N HIS A 183 8.32 -12.92 4.72
CA HIS A 183 8.04 -11.84 3.76
C HIS A 183 7.14 -12.27 2.60
N ALA A 184 6.98 -13.56 2.34
CA ALA A 184 6.21 -14.04 1.18
C ALA A 184 4.78 -13.45 1.09
N PRO A 185 3.99 -13.33 2.19
CA PRO A 185 2.64 -12.76 2.13
C PRO A 185 2.60 -11.26 1.78
N SER A 186 3.52 -10.46 2.32
CA SER A 186 3.51 -8.99 2.15
C SER A 186 4.37 -8.51 0.98
N SER A 187 5.42 -9.25 0.64
CA SER A 187 6.46 -8.83 -0.30
C SER A 187 7.10 -10.06 -0.98
N PRO A 188 6.35 -10.79 -1.83
CA PRO A 188 6.85 -12.00 -2.48
C PRO A 188 8.09 -11.74 -3.36
N ASP A 189 8.26 -10.52 -3.87
CA ASP A 189 9.44 -10.14 -4.66
C ASP A 189 10.69 -9.96 -3.80
N GLU A 190 10.54 -9.51 -2.55
CA GLU A 190 11.61 -9.52 -1.54
C GLU A 190 12.02 -10.97 -1.23
N ALA A 191 11.04 -11.82 -0.92
CA ALA A 191 11.28 -13.23 -0.63
C ALA A 191 11.98 -13.94 -1.81
N SER A 192 11.56 -13.65 -3.05
CA SER A 192 12.24 -14.15 -4.26
C SER A 192 13.71 -13.71 -4.35
N ARG A 193 14.02 -12.47 -3.95
CA ARG A 193 15.39 -11.93 -4.00
C ARG A 193 16.28 -12.54 -2.92
N VAL A 194 15.72 -12.77 -1.73
CA VAL A 194 16.38 -13.45 -0.61
C VAL A 194 16.73 -14.90 -0.96
N LEU A 195 15.87 -15.58 -1.72
CA LEU A 195 16.07 -16.97 -2.11
C LEU A 195 17.05 -17.15 -3.28
N SER A 196 17.23 -16.14 -4.14
CA SER A 196 18.00 -16.27 -5.37
C SER A 196 19.46 -16.74 -5.19
N PRO A 197 20.23 -16.34 -4.15
CA PRO A 197 21.59 -16.82 -3.94
C PRO A 197 21.68 -18.33 -3.66
N PHE A 198 20.58 -18.94 -3.22
CA PHE A 198 20.51 -20.36 -2.83
C PHE A 198 20.03 -21.26 -3.96
N ALA A 199 19.71 -20.71 -5.12
CA ALA A 199 19.08 -21.45 -6.22
C ALA A 199 19.89 -22.62 -6.76
N TYR A 200 21.22 -22.49 -6.76
CA TYR A 200 22.11 -23.56 -7.20
C TYR A 200 22.39 -24.57 -6.07
N THR A 201 22.77 -24.05 -4.90
CA THR A 201 23.24 -24.85 -3.75
C THR A 201 22.13 -25.63 -3.04
N HIS A 202 20.88 -25.17 -3.12
CA HIS A 202 19.71 -25.77 -2.46
C HIS A 202 18.64 -26.18 -3.47
N SER A 203 19.01 -26.38 -4.75
CA SER A 203 18.08 -26.69 -5.85
C SER A 203 17.20 -27.92 -5.57
N SER A 204 17.70 -28.89 -4.80
CA SER A 204 16.99 -30.12 -4.41
C SER A 204 16.54 -30.15 -2.95
N ASP A 205 16.67 -29.04 -2.21
CA ASP A 205 16.18 -28.95 -0.83
C ASP A 205 14.63 -28.82 -0.83
N PRO A 206 13.89 -29.76 -0.22
CA PRO A 206 12.43 -29.70 -0.18
C PRO A 206 11.87 -28.41 0.44
N TYR A 207 12.55 -27.83 1.43
CA TYR A 207 12.11 -26.59 2.05
C TYR A 207 12.35 -25.38 1.14
N TYR A 208 13.48 -25.35 0.41
CA TYR A 208 13.73 -24.33 -0.61
C TYR A 208 12.68 -24.37 -1.73
N LEU A 209 12.36 -25.57 -2.24
CA LEU A 209 11.33 -25.76 -3.26
C LEU A 209 9.94 -25.31 -2.77
N TYR A 210 9.58 -25.65 -1.52
CA TYR A 210 8.37 -25.14 -0.88
C TYR A 210 8.32 -23.60 -0.87
N LEU A 211 9.40 -22.93 -0.48
CA LEU A 211 9.44 -21.46 -0.43
C LEU A 211 9.34 -20.82 -1.81
N ARG A 212 9.92 -21.43 -2.85
CA ARG A 212 9.71 -20.98 -4.24
C ARG A 212 8.26 -21.07 -4.65
N ALA A 213 7.57 -22.17 -4.32
CA ALA A 213 6.15 -22.31 -4.58
C ALA A 213 5.32 -21.30 -3.78
N LEU A 214 5.68 -21.04 -2.52
CA LEU A 214 5.04 -20.03 -1.66
C LEU A 214 5.13 -18.63 -2.27
N VAL A 215 6.31 -18.25 -2.79
CA VAL A 215 6.51 -16.98 -3.49
C VAL A 215 5.62 -16.88 -4.73
N LEU A 216 5.58 -17.93 -5.56
CA LEU A 216 4.72 -17.96 -6.75
C LEU A 216 3.23 -17.84 -6.38
N TYR A 217 2.81 -18.48 -5.29
CA TYR A 217 1.45 -18.39 -4.77
C TYR A 217 1.06 -16.96 -4.36
N TYR A 218 1.91 -16.27 -3.59
CA TYR A 218 1.63 -14.89 -3.18
C TYR A 218 1.84 -13.86 -4.29
N ARG A 219 2.51 -14.21 -5.38
CA ARG A 219 2.63 -13.33 -6.56
C ARG A 219 1.30 -13.13 -7.30
N GLY A 220 0.35 -14.04 -7.13
CA GLY A 220 -0.98 -13.97 -7.72
C GLY A 220 -1.34 -15.23 -8.52
N GLN A 221 -2.54 -15.22 -9.09
CA GLN A 221 -3.13 -16.39 -9.76
C GLN A 221 -2.24 -16.99 -10.87
N GLU A 222 -1.48 -16.16 -11.58
CA GLU A 222 -0.58 -16.60 -12.66
C GLU A 222 0.51 -17.55 -12.18
N GLY A 223 0.89 -17.47 -10.89
CA GLY A 223 1.89 -18.35 -10.29
C GLY A 223 1.35 -19.70 -9.82
N PHE A 224 0.02 -19.90 -9.78
CA PHE A 224 -0.59 -21.06 -9.13
C PHE A 224 -0.21 -22.37 -9.82
N SER A 225 -0.30 -22.45 -11.14
CA SER A 225 0.06 -23.66 -11.90
C SER A 225 1.50 -24.08 -11.64
N SER A 226 2.44 -23.12 -11.70
CA SER A 226 3.87 -23.36 -11.44
C SER A 226 4.12 -23.75 -9.97
N ALA A 227 3.46 -23.08 -9.03
CA ALA A 227 3.54 -23.41 -7.61
C ALA A 227 3.06 -24.85 -7.34
N GLN A 228 1.92 -25.25 -7.91
CA GLN A 228 1.39 -26.60 -7.75
C GLN A 228 2.33 -27.66 -8.32
N ASN A 229 2.98 -27.40 -9.46
CA ASN A 229 3.96 -28.33 -10.03
C ASN A 229 5.15 -28.53 -9.10
N ILE A 230 5.74 -27.45 -8.60
CA ILE A 230 6.86 -27.50 -7.64
C ILE A 230 6.44 -28.22 -6.34
N LEU A 231 5.23 -27.97 -5.85
CA LEU A 231 4.74 -28.63 -4.63
C LEU A 231 4.54 -30.13 -4.81
N ARG A 232 4.08 -30.58 -5.98
CA ARG A 232 3.96 -32.02 -6.28
C ARG A 232 5.34 -32.68 -6.36
N GLU A 233 6.31 -32.03 -6.99
CA GLU A 233 7.70 -32.49 -7.02
C GLU A 233 8.29 -32.55 -5.60
N THR A 234 8.07 -31.51 -4.80
CA THR A 234 8.50 -31.45 -3.39
C THR A 234 7.93 -32.63 -2.59
N LEU A 235 6.63 -32.91 -2.73
CA LEU A 235 5.96 -34.02 -2.04
C LEU A 235 6.34 -35.40 -2.58
N GLN A 236 6.85 -35.49 -3.80
CA GLN A 236 7.41 -36.73 -4.33
C GLN A 236 8.77 -37.03 -3.68
N MET A 237 9.56 -35.99 -3.38
CA MET A 237 10.86 -36.10 -2.73
C MET A 237 10.73 -36.28 -1.21
N ASP A 238 9.79 -35.56 -0.60
CA ASP A 238 9.51 -35.55 0.84
C ASP A 238 7.99 -35.64 1.08
N PRO A 239 7.42 -36.86 1.12
CA PRO A 239 5.99 -37.08 1.33
C PRO A 239 5.46 -36.55 2.67
N ASP A 240 6.35 -36.41 3.67
CA ASP A 240 6.02 -35.93 5.01
C ASP A 240 6.07 -34.40 5.13
N ASN A 241 6.37 -33.69 4.03
CA ASN A 241 6.39 -32.23 3.99
C ASN A 241 5.00 -31.62 4.20
N THR A 242 4.67 -31.37 5.47
CA THR A 242 3.35 -30.86 5.87
C THR A 242 3.06 -29.48 5.30
N LYS A 243 4.06 -28.59 5.23
CA LYS A 243 3.93 -27.24 4.67
C LYS A 243 3.57 -27.28 3.19
N ALA A 244 4.25 -28.10 2.39
CA ALA A 244 3.96 -28.27 0.97
C ALA A 244 2.55 -28.85 0.75
N ARG A 245 2.17 -29.87 1.54
CA ARG A 245 0.83 -30.47 1.48
C ARG A 245 -0.29 -29.48 1.80
N ILE A 246 -0.11 -28.67 2.85
CA ILE A 246 -1.08 -27.65 3.26
C ILE A 246 -1.22 -26.57 2.18
N LEU A 247 -0.10 -26.08 1.64
CA LEU A 247 -0.12 -25.05 0.60
C LEU A 247 -0.79 -25.57 -0.69
N LEU A 248 -0.48 -26.80 -1.12
CA LEU A 248 -1.12 -27.40 -2.29
C LEU A 248 -2.63 -27.56 -2.11
N LYS A 249 -3.08 -27.99 -0.92
CA LYS A 249 -4.51 -28.08 -0.60
C LYS A 249 -5.18 -26.70 -0.64
N ARG A 250 -4.52 -25.67 -0.11
CA ARG A 250 -5.01 -24.29 -0.11
C ARG A 250 -5.17 -23.73 -1.53
N ILE A 251 -4.15 -23.89 -2.38
CA ILE A 251 -4.22 -23.44 -3.79
C ILE A 251 -5.44 -24.06 -4.49
N ARG A 252 -5.60 -25.38 -4.36
CA ARG A 252 -6.73 -26.11 -4.94
C ARG A 252 -8.08 -25.65 -4.41
N ALA A 253 -8.19 -25.37 -3.11
CA ALA A 253 -9.43 -24.87 -2.52
C ALA A 253 -9.80 -23.48 -3.07
N VAL A 254 -8.82 -22.57 -3.17
CA VAL A 254 -9.02 -21.24 -3.76
C VAL A 254 -9.48 -21.35 -5.22
N GLU A 255 -8.81 -22.17 -6.04
CA GLU A 255 -9.19 -22.39 -7.43
C GLU A 255 -10.60 -22.99 -7.56
N SER A 256 -10.90 -24.02 -6.77
CA SER A 256 -12.21 -24.68 -6.76
C SER A 256 -13.35 -23.70 -6.45
N HIS A 257 -13.24 -22.94 -5.37
CA HIS A 257 -14.25 -21.94 -5.00
C HIS A 257 -14.34 -20.79 -6.01
N LYS A 258 -13.21 -20.32 -6.54
CA LYS A 258 -13.21 -19.30 -7.60
C LYS A 258 -13.95 -19.79 -8.84
N ASP A 259 -13.71 -21.01 -9.27
CA ASP A 259 -14.32 -21.58 -10.48
C ASP A 259 -15.81 -21.86 -10.27
N ALA A 260 -16.21 -22.36 -9.10
CA ALA A 260 -17.61 -22.48 -8.71
C ALA A 260 -18.32 -21.12 -8.72
N GLY A 261 -17.69 -20.07 -8.17
CA GLY A 261 -18.18 -18.70 -8.20
C GLY A 261 -18.32 -18.15 -9.63
N ASN A 262 -17.34 -18.41 -10.50
CA ASN A 262 -17.38 -18.02 -11.91
C ASN A 262 -18.52 -18.70 -12.67
N VAL A 263 -18.76 -19.99 -12.40
CA VAL A 263 -19.86 -20.78 -13.00
C VAL A 263 -21.20 -20.25 -12.49
N ALA A 264 -21.36 -20.03 -11.19
CA ALA A 264 -22.57 -19.48 -10.61
C ALA A 264 -22.89 -18.08 -11.17
N PHE A 265 -21.88 -17.22 -11.31
CA PHE A 265 -22.02 -15.89 -11.91
C PHE A 265 -22.48 -15.97 -13.37
N LYS A 266 -21.86 -16.83 -14.19
CA LYS A 266 -22.29 -17.07 -15.58
C LYS A 266 -23.72 -17.59 -15.67
N ASN A 267 -24.15 -18.41 -14.71
CA ASN A 267 -25.51 -18.94 -14.61
C ASN A 267 -26.50 -17.94 -13.98
N LYS A 268 -26.12 -16.68 -13.78
CA LYS A 268 -26.94 -15.63 -13.14
C LYS A 268 -27.40 -15.96 -11.72
N ASN A 269 -26.71 -16.86 -11.04
CA ASN A 269 -26.95 -17.16 -9.64
C ASN A 269 -26.00 -16.34 -8.76
N ALA A 270 -26.32 -15.04 -8.64
CA ALA A 270 -25.47 -14.07 -7.98
C ALA A 270 -25.22 -14.39 -6.50
N LYS A 271 -26.21 -14.94 -5.80
CA LYS A 271 -26.07 -15.34 -4.38
C LYS A 271 -24.99 -16.41 -4.19
N VAL A 272 -25.09 -17.51 -4.96
CA VAL A 272 -24.09 -18.58 -4.90
C VAL A 272 -22.72 -18.08 -5.34
N ALA A 273 -22.66 -17.19 -6.34
CA ALA A 273 -21.39 -16.60 -6.74
C ALA A 273 -20.72 -15.80 -5.59
N VAL A 274 -21.49 -14.99 -4.86
CA VAL A 274 -20.97 -14.25 -3.70
C VAL A 274 -20.47 -15.19 -2.60
N ASP A 275 -21.21 -16.26 -2.31
CA ASP A 275 -20.85 -17.24 -1.28
C ASP A 275 -19.53 -17.94 -1.65
N GLU A 276 -19.41 -18.42 -2.89
CA GLU A 276 -18.20 -19.11 -3.38
C GLU A 276 -16.98 -18.20 -3.42
N TYR A 277 -17.10 -16.95 -3.89
CA TYR A 277 -15.97 -16.01 -3.82
C TYR A 277 -15.58 -15.66 -2.39
N THR A 278 -16.54 -15.67 -1.46
CA THR A 278 -16.27 -15.45 -0.04
C THR A 278 -15.49 -16.63 0.55
N GLN A 279 -15.89 -17.86 0.26
CA GLN A 279 -15.14 -19.06 0.64
C GLN A 279 -13.72 -19.07 0.04
N ALA A 280 -13.56 -18.63 -1.21
CA ALA A 280 -12.24 -18.49 -1.83
C ALA A 280 -11.33 -17.50 -1.09
N VAL A 281 -11.87 -16.37 -0.62
CA VAL A 281 -11.12 -15.38 0.18
C VAL A 281 -10.79 -15.90 1.57
N GLU A 282 -11.71 -16.64 2.19
CA GLU A 282 -11.52 -17.24 3.52
C GLU A 282 -10.45 -18.35 3.55
N CYS A 283 -10.18 -18.99 2.40
CA CYS A 283 -9.09 -19.97 2.27
C CYS A 283 -7.71 -19.37 2.61
N ASP A 284 -7.48 -18.10 2.26
CA ASP A 284 -6.28 -17.35 2.64
C ASP A 284 -6.51 -15.83 2.62
N PRO A 285 -6.90 -15.24 3.76
CA PRO A 285 -7.09 -13.80 3.88
C PRO A 285 -5.80 -12.99 3.67
N THR A 286 -4.62 -13.61 3.77
CA THR A 286 -3.32 -12.93 3.69
C THR A 286 -2.82 -12.75 2.25
N ASN A 287 -3.37 -13.51 1.28
CA ASN A 287 -2.99 -13.37 -0.13
C ASN A 287 -3.70 -12.17 -0.78
N ALA A 288 -3.20 -10.97 -0.50
CA ALA A 288 -3.79 -9.71 -0.95
C ALA A 288 -4.01 -9.64 -2.47
N ARG A 289 -3.04 -10.11 -3.27
CA ARG A 289 -3.12 -10.08 -4.75
C ARG A 289 -4.25 -10.98 -5.26
N MET A 290 -4.34 -12.22 -4.78
CA MET A 290 -5.44 -13.13 -5.15
C MET A 290 -6.78 -12.59 -4.64
N ASN A 291 -6.82 -12.08 -3.41
CA ASN A 291 -8.04 -11.53 -2.80
C ASN A 291 -8.54 -10.29 -3.53
N ALA A 292 -7.66 -9.48 -4.12
CA ALA A 292 -8.05 -8.38 -5.00
C ALA A 292 -8.81 -8.88 -6.24
N THR A 293 -8.35 -9.96 -6.88
CA THR A 293 -9.05 -10.60 -7.99
C THR A 293 -10.40 -11.19 -7.55
N LEU A 294 -10.43 -11.94 -6.44
CA LEU A 294 -11.65 -12.56 -5.93
C LEU A 294 -12.71 -11.53 -5.54
N ARG A 295 -12.30 -10.45 -4.87
CA ARG A 295 -13.22 -9.37 -4.48
C ARG A 295 -13.69 -8.55 -5.67
N SER A 296 -12.85 -8.32 -6.68
CA SER A 296 -13.29 -7.72 -7.96
C SER A 296 -14.42 -8.54 -8.62
N ASN A 297 -14.30 -9.87 -8.61
CA ASN A 297 -15.35 -10.75 -9.11
C ASN A 297 -16.59 -10.76 -8.19
N ARG A 298 -16.39 -10.76 -6.88
CA ARG A 298 -17.49 -10.71 -5.89
C ARG A 298 -18.26 -9.40 -5.97
N ALA A 299 -17.60 -8.27 -6.22
CA ALA A 299 -18.26 -6.99 -6.46
C ALA A 299 -19.23 -7.08 -7.65
N ALA A 300 -18.87 -7.81 -8.71
CA ALA A 300 -19.77 -8.08 -9.83
C ALA A 300 -21.06 -8.79 -9.40
N ALA A 301 -20.90 -9.88 -8.65
CA ALA A 301 -22.05 -10.66 -8.17
C ALA A 301 -22.90 -9.88 -7.16
N LYS A 302 -22.29 -9.07 -6.29
CA LYS A 302 -23.02 -8.19 -5.35
C LYS A 302 -23.83 -7.11 -6.06
N MET A 303 -23.35 -6.57 -7.18
CA MET A 303 -24.13 -5.63 -8.00
C MET A 303 -25.43 -6.27 -8.51
N ASP A 304 -25.39 -7.55 -8.93
CA ASP A 304 -26.58 -8.29 -9.37
C ASP A 304 -27.58 -8.55 -8.22
N LEU A 305 -27.13 -8.47 -6.97
CA LEU A 305 -27.96 -8.54 -5.76
C LEU A 305 -28.42 -7.17 -5.24
N ASN A 306 -28.07 -6.08 -5.93
CA ASN A 306 -28.25 -4.70 -5.47
C ASN A 306 -27.55 -4.37 -4.13
N ASP A 307 -26.53 -5.15 -3.73
CA ASP A 307 -25.68 -4.83 -2.59
C ASP A 307 -24.56 -3.88 -3.03
N TYR A 308 -24.93 -2.65 -3.37
CA TYR A 308 -24.00 -1.64 -3.87
C TYR A 308 -22.97 -1.22 -2.81
N LYS A 309 -23.35 -1.15 -1.53
CA LYS A 309 -22.43 -0.83 -0.44
C LYS A 309 -21.37 -1.92 -0.26
N GLY A 310 -21.77 -3.19 -0.24
CA GLY A 310 -20.84 -4.30 -0.14
C GLY A 310 -19.97 -4.48 -1.39
N ALA A 311 -20.49 -4.15 -2.57
CA ALA A 311 -19.73 -4.15 -3.82
C ALA A 311 -18.68 -3.03 -3.85
N LEU A 312 -19.01 -1.84 -3.34
CA LEU A 312 -18.09 -0.71 -3.25
C LEU A 312 -16.85 -1.07 -2.40
N LEU A 313 -17.06 -1.67 -1.22
CA LEU A 313 -15.97 -2.11 -0.33
C LEU A 313 -15.05 -3.14 -1.01
N ASP A 314 -15.62 -4.02 -1.85
CA ASP A 314 -14.84 -5.01 -2.60
C ASP A 314 -14.02 -4.36 -3.73
N CYS A 315 -14.60 -3.39 -4.44
CA CYS A 315 -13.88 -2.59 -5.43
C CYS A 315 -12.73 -1.79 -4.81
N ASP A 316 -12.98 -1.12 -3.68
CA ASP A 316 -11.96 -0.34 -2.98
C ASP A 316 -10.81 -1.22 -2.51
N TYR A 317 -11.11 -2.37 -1.90
CA TYR A 317 -10.07 -3.33 -1.53
C TYR A 317 -9.25 -3.78 -2.75
N ALA A 318 -9.92 -4.12 -3.85
CA ALA A 318 -9.24 -4.60 -5.05
C ALA A 318 -8.27 -3.54 -5.61
N ILE A 319 -8.73 -2.29 -5.72
CA ILE A 319 -7.91 -1.15 -6.21
C ILE A 319 -6.73 -0.89 -5.26
N SER A 320 -6.97 -0.84 -3.94
CA SER A 320 -5.91 -0.63 -2.94
C SER A 320 -4.86 -1.75 -2.92
N ASN A 321 -5.17 -2.93 -3.44
CA ASN A 321 -4.27 -4.09 -3.47
C ASN A 321 -3.80 -4.44 -4.91
N GLY A 322 -3.80 -3.46 -5.82
CA GLY A 322 -3.12 -3.56 -7.11
C GLY A 322 -3.97 -4.06 -8.28
N ALA A 323 -5.28 -4.28 -8.10
CA ALA A 323 -6.18 -4.52 -9.23
C ALA A 323 -6.55 -3.18 -9.88
N THR A 324 -5.60 -2.51 -10.54
CA THR A 324 -5.83 -1.23 -11.24
C THR A 324 -6.08 -1.49 -12.72
N SER A 325 -7.35 -1.67 -13.08
CA SER A 325 -7.76 -1.88 -14.46
C SER A 325 -9.00 -1.05 -14.79
N ALA A 326 -9.11 -0.62 -16.04
CA ALA A 326 -10.28 0.11 -16.54
C ALA A 326 -11.61 -0.56 -16.15
N LYS A 327 -11.65 -1.90 -16.15
CA LYS A 327 -12.83 -2.69 -15.76
C LYS A 327 -13.23 -2.50 -14.29
N ILE A 328 -12.28 -2.38 -13.36
CA ILE A 328 -12.62 -2.18 -11.94
C ILE A 328 -13.09 -0.75 -11.68
N TYR A 329 -12.50 0.24 -12.34
CA TYR A 329 -12.91 1.64 -12.23
C TYR A 329 -14.31 1.84 -12.83
N ALA A 330 -14.57 1.27 -14.00
CA ALA A 330 -15.91 1.27 -14.58
C ALA A 330 -16.93 0.57 -13.67
N ARG A 331 -16.55 -0.53 -13.01
CA ARG A 331 -17.41 -1.21 -12.03
C ARG A 331 -17.70 -0.31 -10.82
N ARG A 332 -16.68 0.29 -10.22
CA ARG A 332 -16.84 1.19 -9.06
C ARG A 332 -17.68 2.42 -9.42
N SER A 333 -17.49 2.98 -10.62
CA SER A 333 -18.30 4.07 -11.15
C SER A 333 -19.80 3.72 -11.19
N ARG A 334 -20.16 2.57 -11.78
CA ARG A 334 -21.56 2.11 -11.84
C ARG A 334 -22.15 1.90 -10.45
N ILE A 335 -21.36 1.41 -9.50
CA ILE A 335 -21.78 1.27 -8.10
C ILE A 335 -22.04 2.65 -7.46
N GLN A 336 -21.14 3.62 -7.67
CA GLN A 336 -21.29 4.98 -7.15
C GLN A 336 -22.52 5.68 -7.76
N GLU A 337 -22.80 5.46 -9.05
CA GLU A 337 -24.01 5.97 -9.71
C GLU A 337 -25.29 5.43 -9.04
N GLN A 338 -25.34 4.14 -8.68
CA GLN A 338 -26.47 3.56 -7.94
C GLN A 338 -26.60 4.05 -6.49
N LEU A 339 -25.53 4.66 -5.96
CA LEU A 339 -25.50 5.27 -4.62
C LEU A 339 -25.70 6.79 -4.68
N ASP A 340 -26.10 7.36 -5.82
CA ASP A 340 -26.28 8.79 -6.08
C ASP A 340 -25.01 9.65 -5.88
N ASN A 341 -23.84 9.03 -5.85
CA ASN A 341 -22.54 9.70 -5.73
C ASN A 341 -21.99 10.03 -7.13
N PHE A 342 -22.69 10.93 -7.83
CA PHE A 342 -22.41 11.22 -9.24
C PHE A 342 -21.01 11.79 -9.50
N ASP A 343 -20.45 12.54 -8.56
CA ASP A 343 -19.11 13.12 -8.73
C ASP A 343 -18.02 12.05 -8.70
N GLU A 344 -18.11 11.10 -7.75
CA GLU A 344 -17.26 9.92 -7.65
C GLU A 344 -17.44 9.03 -8.88
N ALA A 345 -18.69 8.80 -9.30
CA ALA A 345 -19.00 7.97 -10.45
C ALA A 345 -18.36 8.53 -11.73
N VAL A 346 -18.47 9.84 -11.97
CA VAL A 346 -17.85 10.49 -13.14
C VAL A 346 -16.32 10.42 -13.06
N ARG A 347 -15.72 10.63 -11.89
CA ARG A 347 -14.26 10.50 -11.69
C ARG A 347 -13.77 9.10 -12.04
N ASP A 348 -14.44 8.06 -11.55
CA ASP A 348 -14.03 6.68 -11.81
C ASP A 348 -14.24 6.27 -13.28
N MET A 349 -15.34 6.70 -13.92
CA MET A 349 -15.55 6.42 -15.33
C MET A 349 -14.57 7.17 -16.22
N GLN A 350 -14.16 8.37 -15.80
CA GLN A 350 -13.12 9.15 -16.47
C GLN A 350 -11.78 8.39 -16.44
N GLN A 351 -11.38 7.87 -15.26
CA GLN A 351 -10.20 7.02 -15.13
C GLN A 351 -10.30 5.77 -16.02
N ALA A 352 -11.46 5.10 -16.04
CA ALA A 352 -11.67 3.94 -16.89
C ALA A 352 -11.53 4.27 -18.38
N ALA A 353 -12.06 5.42 -18.83
CA ALA A 353 -12.00 5.86 -20.21
C ALA A 353 -10.62 6.33 -20.67
N GLU A 354 -9.78 6.81 -19.73
CA GLU A 354 -8.38 7.14 -20.00
C GLU A 354 -7.52 5.88 -20.22
N GLU A 355 -7.85 4.78 -19.55
CA GLU A 355 -7.18 3.48 -19.72
C GLU A 355 -7.72 2.67 -20.91
N ASP A 356 -9.03 2.73 -21.18
CA ASP A 356 -9.68 1.97 -22.24
C ASP A 356 -10.82 2.77 -22.91
N ASN A 357 -10.63 3.05 -24.20
CA ASN A 357 -11.54 3.84 -25.03
C ASN A 357 -12.98 3.28 -25.08
N GLN A 358 -13.21 1.99 -24.76
CA GLN A 358 -14.55 1.42 -24.73
C GLN A 358 -15.49 2.14 -23.74
N PHE A 359 -14.95 2.80 -22.71
CA PHE A 359 -15.72 3.50 -21.68
C PHE A 359 -16.04 4.97 -22.01
N VAL A 360 -15.49 5.52 -23.10
CA VAL A 360 -15.68 6.94 -23.48
C VAL A 360 -17.16 7.27 -23.75
N ALA A 361 -17.89 6.36 -24.40
CA ALA A 361 -19.32 6.53 -24.65
C ALA A 361 -20.14 6.51 -23.36
N GLU A 362 -19.81 5.60 -22.44
CA GLU A 362 -20.47 5.47 -21.14
C GLU A 362 -20.20 6.70 -20.27
N LEU A 363 -18.97 7.21 -20.25
CA LEU A 363 -18.59 8.46 -19.59
C LEU A 363 -19.43 9.65 -20.07
N ARG A 364 -19.61 9.80 -21.39
CA ARG A 364 -20.43 10.89 -21.95
C ARG A 364 -21.87 10.82 -21.45
N GLN A 365 -22.45 9.62 -21.43
CA GLN A 365 -23.82 9.41 -20.94
C GLN A 365 -23.92 9.65 -19.43
N LEU A 366 -22.94 9.19 -18.65
CA LEU A 366 -22.88 9.40 -17.20
C LEU A 366 -22.77 10.88 -16.86
N LYS A 367 -21.92 11.65 -17.57
CA LYS A 367 -21.84 13.12 -17.39
C LYS A 367 -23.19 13.80 -17.65
N ALA A 368 -23.93 13.37 -18.66
CA ALA A 368 -25.27 13.91 -18.92
C ALA A 368 -26.27 13.56 -17.80
N ARG A 369 -26.23 12.32 -17.28
CA ARG A 369 -27.08 11.90 -16.15
C ARG A 369 -26.71 12.64 -14.86
N ALA A 370 -25.42 12.77 -14.56
CA ALA A 370 -24.91 13.54 -13.42
C ALA A 370 -25.33 15.02 -13.49
N LYS A 371 -25.25 15.64 -14.67
CA LYS A 371 -25.73 17.01 -14.89
C LYS A 371 -27.23 17.13 -14.63
N ARG A 372 -28.01 16.16 -15.13
CA ARG A 372 -29.46 16.11 -14.91
C ARG A 372 -29.82 15.90 -13.43
N ALA A 373 -29.06 15.07 -12.69
CA ALA A 373 -29.26 14.83 -11.27
C ALA A 373 -28.99 16.09 -10.42
N LYS A 374 -28.01 16.92 -10.84
CA LYS A 374 -27.71 18.22 -10.22
C LYS A 374 -28.62 19.37 -10.68
N ARG A 375 -29.52 19.11 -11.64
CA ARG A 375 -30.42 20.14 -12.19
C ARG A 375 -31.34 20.66 -11.09
N LYS A 376 -31.48 21.99 -10.99
CA LYS A 376 -32.37 22.62 -10.03
C LYS A 376 -33.80 22.33 -10.47
N ASP A 377 -34.64 21.89 -9.55
CA ASP A 377 -36.07 21.74 -9.81
C ASP A 377 -36.80 23.05 -9.53
N TYR A 378 -36.93 23.90 -10.55
CA TYR A 378 -37.59 25.20 -10.44
C TYR A 378 -39.06 25.09 -9.99
N TYR A 379 -39.74 23.99 -10.30
CA TYR A 379 -41.11 23.75 -9.84
C TYR A 379 -41.14 23.55 -8.32
N LYS A 380 -40.21 22.73 -7.80
CA LYS A 380 -40.04 22.53 -6.36
C LYS A 380 -39.64 23.81 -5.63
N ILE A 381 -38.75 24.61 -6.21
CA ILE A 381 -38.32 25.91 -5.64
C ILE A 381 -39.52 26.87 -5.48
N LEU A 382 -40.43 26.92 -6.46
CA LEU A 382 -41.65 27.73 -6.36
C LEU A 382 -42.77 27.07 -5.52
N GLY A 383 -42.60 25.81 -5.08
CA GLY A 383 -43.65 25.04 -4.43
C GLY A 383 -44.86 24.77 -5.34
N LEU A 384 -44.62 24.64 -6.64
CA LEU A 384 -45.65 24.48 -7.68
C LEU A 384 -45.57 23.07 -8.30
N PRO A 385 -46.66 22.27 -8.28
CA PRO A 385 -46.67 21.01 -9.02
C PRO A 385 -46.55 21.24 -10.53
N GLN A 386 -45.71 20.46 -11.21
CA GLN A 386 -45.44 20.63 -12.65
C GLN A 386 -46.72 20.58 -13.52
N HIS A 387 -47.73 19.80 -13.13
CA HIS A 387 -48.99 19.64 -13.86
C HIS A 387 -49.95 20.85 -13.70
N GLU A 388 -49.76 21.70 -12.70
CA GLU A 388 -50.58 22.90 -12.45
C GLU A 388 -49.92 24.18 -12.96
N SER A 389 -48.90 24.08 -13.81
CA SER A 389 -47.97 25.17 -14.14
C SER A 389 -48.46 26.14 -15.23
N ASN A 390 -49.73 26.55 -15.21
CA ASN A 390 -50.17 27.64 -16.09
C ASN A 390 -49.55 28.98 -15.65
N GLN A 391 -49.57 29.98 -16.53
CA GLN A 391 -48.94 31.28 -16.28
C GLN A 391 -49.44 31.96 -15.00
N ASP A 392 -50.73 31.83 -14.69
CA ASP A 392 -51.31 32.40 -13.48
C ASP A 392 -50.86 31.66 -12.22
N ALA A 393 -50.76 30.34 -12.27
CA ALA A 393 -50.26 29.53 -11.16
C ALA A 393 -48.79 29.82 -10.88
N ILE A 394 -47.96 29.96 -11.92
CA ILE A 394 -46.54 30.34 -11.78
C ILE A 394 -46.42 31.71 -11.11
N LYS A 395 -47.21 32.72 -11.54
CA LYS A 395 -47.22 34.05 -10.91
C LYS A 395 -47.71 34.00 -9.46
N ARG A 396 -48.75 33.22 -9.16
CA ARG A 396 -49.26 33.06 -7.78
C ARG A 396 -48.23 32.37 -6.88
N ALA A 397 -47.60 31.30 -7.36
CA ALA A 397 -46.57 30.57 -6.65
C ALA A 397 -45.34 31.46 -6.37
N TYR A 398 -44.88 32.20 -7.38
CA TYR A 398 -43.83 33.20 -7.22
C TYR A 398 -44.17 34.26 -6.18
N LYS A 399 -45.38 34.86 -6.24
CA LYS A 399 -45.83 35.85 -5.24
C LYS A 399 -45.83 35.26 -3.83
N LYS A 400 -46.31 34.03 -3.66
CA LYS A 400 -46.33 33.33 -2.37
C LYS A 400 -44.90 33.07 -1.86
N ALA A 401 -44.01 32.58 -2.71
CA ALA A 401 -42.63 32.26 -2.37
C ALA A 401 -41.81 33.52 -2.03
N CYS A 402 -41.92 34.60 -2.83
CA CYS A 402 -41.30 35.89 -2.52
C CYS A 402 -41.79 36.46 -1.20
N LEU A 403 -43.09 36.38 -0.90
CA LEU A 403 -43.61 36.81 0.39
C LEU A 403 -43.09 35.97 1.55
N GLN A 404 -42.78 34.69 1.34
CA GLN A 404 -42.25 33.81 2.39
C GLN A 404 -40.78 34.12 2.69
N TRP A 405 -39.98 34.32 1.65
CA TRP A 405 -38.53 34.47 1.73
C TRP A 405 -38.03 35.91 1.59
N HIS A 406 -38.92 36.90 1.67
CA HIS A 406 -38.54 38.30 1.61
C HIS A 406 -37.57 38.65 2.77
N PRO A 407 -36.43 39.32 2.52
CA PRO A 407 -35.43 39.65 3.54
C PRO A 407 -36.01 40.30 4.81
N ASP A 408 -36.99 41.20 4.66
CA ASP A 408 -37.67 41.84 5.79
C ASP A 408 -38.28 40.87 6.81
N LYS A 409 -38.80 39.71 6.38
CA LYS A 409 -39.34 38.71 7.33
C LYS A 409 -38.27 38.05 8.18
N TRP A 410 -37.04 38.06 7.69
CA TRP A 410 -35.88 37.41 8.29
C TRP A 410 -34.88 38.44 8.88
N ALA A 411 -35.25 39.73 8.92
CA ALA A 411 -34.39 40.81 9.43
C ALA A 411 -33.93 40.61 10.88
N HIS A 412 -34.74 39.90 11.68
CA HIS A 412 -34.46 39.58 13.09
C HIS A 412 -34.01 38.12 13.31
N ALA A 413 -33.80 37.36 12.23
CA ALA A 413 -33.35 35.97 12.27
C ALA A 413 -31.82 35.88 12.51
N SER A 414 -31.31 34.67 12.74
CA SER A 414 -29.86 34.43 12.84
C SER A 414 -29.15 34.74 11.51
N GLU A 415 -27.82 34.90 11.53
CA GLU A 415 -27.06 35.16 10.31
C GLU A 415 -27.17 33.98 9.31
N GLU A 416 -27.20 32.75 9.82
CA GLU A 416 -27.42 31.54 9.03
C GLU A 416 -28.81 31.53 8.39
N GLU A 417 -29.85 31.93 9.13
CA GLU A 417 -31.22 32.01 8.64
C GLU A 417 -31.39 33.11 7.57
N LYS A 418 -30.77 34.28 7.78
CA LYS A 418 -30.73 35.36 6.79
C LYS A 418 -30.06 34.90 5.51
N SER A 419 -28.88 34.29 5.61
CA SER A 419 -28.14 33.76 4.46
C SER A 419 -28.95 32.68 3.71
N HIS A 420 -29.64 31.81 4.45
CA HIS A 420 -30.54 30.82 3.85
C HIS A 420 -31.71 31.49 3.11
N ALA A 421 -32.36 32.46 3.74
CA ALA A 421 -33.48 33.20 3.15
C ALA A 421 -33.06 33.97 1.89
N GLU A 422 -31.91 34.64 1.90
CA GLU A 422 -31.33 35.31 0.73
C GLU A 422 -31.07 34.33 -0.42
N THR A 423 -30.53 33.15 -0.09
CA THR A 423 -30.30 32.08 -1.07
C THR A 423 -31.60 31.60 -1.69
N GLN A 424 -32.62 31.30 -0.86
CA GLN A 424 -33.95 30.90 -1.34
C GLN A 424 -34.60 31.99 -2.19
N PHE A 425 -34.51 33.26 -1.76
CA PHE A 425 -35.08 34.39 -2.51
C PHE A 425 -34.44 34.54 -3.90
N LYS A 426 -33.11 34.36 -4.00
CA LYS A 426 -32.39 34.37 -5.27
C LYS A 426 -32.82 33.21 -6.19
N GLU A 427 -32.93 32.00 -5.64
CA GLU A 427 -33.39 30.81 -6.38
C GLU A 427 -34.83 30.95 -6.89
N ILE A 428 -35.72 31.57 -6.11
CA ILE A 428 -37.10 31.86 -6.51
C ILE A 428 -37.15 32.83 -7.70
N GLY A 429 -36.30 33.86 -7.69
CA GLY A 429 -36.17 34.80 -8.82
C GLY A 429 -35.69 34.11 -10.10
N GLU A 430 -34.68 33.24 -9.98
CA GLU A 430 -34.17 32.40 -11.08
C GLU A 430 -35.25 31.45 -11.62
N ALA A 431 -35.95 30.75 -10.73
CA ALA A 431 -37.04 29.83 -11.07
C ALA A 431 -38.17 30.54 -11.82
N PHE A 432 -38.59 31.71 -11.35
CA PHE A 432 -39.61 32.51 -12.02
C PHE A 432 -39.13 33.04 -13.37
N GLY A 433 -37.87 33.48 -13.48
CA GLY A 433 -37.30 33.98 -14.74
C GLY A 433 -37.23 32.91 -15.85
N VAL A 434 -37.17 31.62 -15.48
CA VAL A 434 -37.23 30.50 -16.41
C VAL A 434 -38.67 30.06 -16.70
N LEU A 435 -39.50 29.90 -15.66
CA LEU A 435 -40.85 29.35 -15.81
C LEU A 435 -41.88 30.34 -16.37
N SER A 436 -41.70 31.64 -16.15
CA SER A 436 -42.64 32.67 -16.63
C SER A 436 -42.58 32.90 -18.14
N ASP A 437 -41.43 32.71 -18.78
CA ASP A 437 -41.29 32.80 -20.24
C ASP A 437 -41.70 31.46 -20.89
N PRO A 438 -42.77 31.40 -21.73
CA PRO A 438 -43.21 30.16 -22.36
C PRO A 438 -42.12 29.42 -23.15
N LYS A 439 -41.18 30.15 -23.77
CA LYS A 439 -40.09 29.56 -24.54
C LYS A 439 -39.05 28.94 -23.61
N LYS A 440 -38.63 29.67 -22.56
CA LYS A 440 -37.68 29.15 -21.57
C LYS A 440 -38.27 28.00 -20.78
N LYS A 441 -39.52 28.10 -20.37
CA LYS A 441 -40.28 27.02 -19.74
C LYS A 441 -40.27 25.78 -20.62
N ARG A 442 -40.59 25.90 -21.92
CA ARG A 442 -40.55 24.76 -22.85
C ARG A 442 -39.15 24.16 -22.99
N MET A 443 -38.09 24.98 -23.03
CA MET A 443 -36.70 24.50 -23.06
C MET A 443 -36.29 23.83 -21.74
N TYR A 444 -36.80 24.32 -20.62
CA TYR A 444 -36.61 23.70 -19.31
C TYR A 444 -37.35 22.36 -19.22
N ASP A 445 -38.62 22.31 -19.59
CA ASP A 445 -39.42 21.09 -19.59
C ASP A 445 -38.87 20.03 -20.57
N SER A 446 -38.28 20.45 -21.70
CA SER A 446 -37.64 19.53 -22.67
C SER A 446 -36.23 19.09 -22.29
N GLY A 447 -35.66 19.63 -21.20
CA GLY A 447 -34.28 19.35 -20.77
C GLY A 447 -33.19 20.01 -21.61
N GLN A 448 -33.55 20.94 -22.51
CA GLN A 448 -32.61 21.69 -23.35
C GLN A 448 -31.97 22.89 -22.64
N MET A 449 -32.52 23.31 -21.50
CA MET A 449 -31.99 24.39 -20.67
C MET A 449 -31.32 23.81 -19.43
N ASP A 450 -30.00 23.89 -19.39
CA ASP A 450 -29.20 23.57 -18.22
C ASP A 450 -29.24 24.73 -17.20
N ASN A 451 -28.96 24.45 -15.92
CA ASN A 451 -28.86 25.49 -14.88
C ASN A 451 -27.79 26.54 -15.23
N ASP A 452 -26.81 26.15 -16.05
CA ASP A 452 -25.77 27.02 -16.58
C ASP A 452 -26.29 27.73 -17.83
N VAL A 453 -27.24 28.65 -17.66
CA VAL A 453 -27.44 29.68 -18.69
C VAL A 453 -26.27 30.66 -18.54
N GLU A 454 -25.19 30.40 -19.28
CA GLU A 454 -24.30 31.45 -19.78
C GLU A 454 -25.19 32.55 -20.37
N GLY A 455 -25.44 33.60 -19.58
CA GLY A 455 -26.45 34.62 -19.87
C GLY A 455 -26.92 35.45 -18.68
N ALA A 456 -26.50 35.12 -17.45
CA ALA A 456 -26.61 36.04 -16.30
C ALA A 456 -25.60 37.21 -16.35
N ASN A 457 -24.69 37.24 -17.34
CA ASN A 457 -24.07 38.49 -17.80
C ASN A 457 -25.07 39.20 -18.73
N MET A 458 -26.13 39.78 -18.15
CA MET A 458 -26.88 40.81 -18.84
C MET A 458 -25.92 41.98 -19.13
N PRO A 459 -25.88 42.52 -20.36
CA PRO A 459 -25.04 43.67 -20.69
C PRO A 459 -25.29 44.81 -19.71
N SER A 460 -24.20 45.39 -19.22
CA SER A 460 -24.12 46.56 -18.35
C SER A 460 -24.94 47.74 -18.89
N GLY A 461 -26.24 47.77 -18.59
CA GLY A 461 -27.18 48.76 -19.14
C GLY A 461 -28.56 48.85 -18.50
N PHE A 462 -28.92 47.98 -17.53
CA PHE A 462 -30.18 48.08 -16.79
C PHE A 462 -30.03 47.51 -15.37
N GLY A 463 -29.98 48.40 -14.36
CA GLY A 463 -30.11 48.11 -12.93
C GLY A 463 -28.80 47.84 -12.18
N GLY A 464 -28.14 48.78 -11.49
CA GLY A 464 -28.72 49.92 -10.77
C GLY A 464 -29.68 49.39 -9.71
N GLY A 465 -29.23 49.29 -8.45
CA GLY A 465 -29.93 48.60 -7.36
C GLY A 465 -31.45 48.80 -7.39
N ALA A 466 -32.17 47.73 -7.76
CA ALA A 466 -33.61 47.72 -7.71
C ALA A 466 -34.00 47.75 -6.23
N SER A 467 -34.27 48.96 -5.76
CA SER A 467 -34.85 49.20 -4.46
C SER A 467 -36.15 48.39 -4.33
N GLN A 468 -36.56 48.10 -3.10
CA GLN A 468 -37.80 47.41 -2.76
C GLN A 468 -39.04 47.99 -3.51
N GLU A 469 -38.95 49.26 -3.91
CA GLU A 469 -39.96 49.99 -4.68
C GLU A 469 -40.12 49.49 -6.12
N ASP A 470 -39.09 48.97 -6.79
CA ASP A 470 -39.19 48.49 -8.18
C ASP A 470 -39.94 47.15 -8.24
N ILE A 471 -39.76 46.28 -7.25
CA ILE A 471 -40.52 45.04 -7.12
C ILE A 471 -41.99 45.36 -6.83
N VAL A 472 -42.28 46.29 -5.91
CA VAL A 472 -43.65 46.75 -5.61
C VAL A 472 -44.29 47.46 -6.80
N THR A 473 -43.51 48.18 -7.62
CA THR A 473 -43.99 48.87 -8.81
C THR A 473 -44.29 47.89 -9.94
N VAL A 474 -43.44 46.89 -10.18
CA VAL A 474 -43.73 45.78 -11.11
C VAL A 474 -44.93 44.97 -10.62
N MET A 475 -45.08 44.80 -9.31
CA MET A 475 -46.25 44.17 -8.69
C MET A 475 -47.52 45.02 -8.93
N ASN A 476 -47.49 46.32 -8.67
CA ASN A 476 -48.63 47.21 -8.91
C ASN A 476 -48.98 47.38 -10.40
N MET A 477 -48.01 47.31 -11.31
CA MET A 477 -48.26 47.31 -12.75
C MET A 477 -48.86 45.99 -13.27
N MET A 478 -48.55 44.85 -12.64
CA MET A 478 -49.15 43.55 -13.00
C MET A 478 -50.54 43.31 -12.39
N PHE A 479 -50.90 44.02 -11.32
CA PHE A 479 -52.18 43.88 -10.60
C PHE A 479 -53.19 45.00 -10.97
N GLY A 480 -53.22 45.43 -12.22
CA GLY A 480 -54.14 46.45 -12.72
C GLY A 480 -55.60 46.24 -12.28
N GLY A 481 -56.14 47.24 -11.56
CA GLY A 481 -57.58 47.47 -11.39
C GLY A 481 -58.25 46.73 -10.24
N GLY A 482 -58.29 47.33 -9.06
CA GLY A 482 -59.17 46.85 -7.98
C GLY A 482 -58.84 47.48 -6.63
N GLY A 483 -59.57 48.54 -6.27
CA GLY A 483 -59.32 49.35 -5.08
C GLY A 483 -59.44 48.60 -3.76
N PHE A 484 -58.57 48.96 -2.82
CA PHE A 484 -58.80 48.79 -1.39
C PHE A 484 -58.56 50.14 -0.72
N GLN A 485 -59.67 50.84 -0.46
CA GLN A 485 -59.74 52.05 0.34
C GLN A 485 -60.26 51.61 1.72
N ALA A 486 -59.35 51.53 2.70
CA ALA A 486 -59.64 51.50 4.12
C ALA A 486 -58.45 52.22 4.77
N GLY A 487 -58.57 53.32 5.51
CA GLY A 487 -59.70 53.87 6.22
C GLY A 487 -59.15 54.37 7.55
N GLY A 488 -58.77 55.66 7.59
CA GLY A 488 -58.76 56.51 8.79
C GLY A 488 -57.70 56.29 9.87
N PHE A 489 -56.72 57.20 9.92
CA PHE A 489 -56.33 57.88 11.17
C PHE A 489 -55.67 59.23 10.82
N PRO A 490 -56.22 60.39 11.22
CA PRO A 490 -55.57 61.69 11.08
C PRO A 490 -55.05 62.19 12.45
N GLY A 491 -53.83 62.73 12.44
CA GLY A 491 -53.24 63.46 13.57
C GLY A 491 -51.78 63.79 13.23
N ALA A 492 -51.51 64.87 12.50
CA ALA A 492 -51.28 66.24 13.01
C ALA A 492 -49.77 66.56 13.12
N PHE A 493 -49.26 67.11 12.01
CA PHE A 493 -48.37 68.28 11.86
C PHE A 493 -47.26 68.62 12.88
N GLY A 494 -46.08 68.89 12.29
CA GLY A 494 -45.06 69.82 12.80
C GLY A 494 -43.82 69.13 13.38
N GLY A 495 -42.59 69.40 12.97
CA GLY A 495 -42.03 70.41 12.10
C GLY A 495 -40.50 70.38 12.26
N ALA A 496 -39.81 70.56 11.13
CA ALA A 496 -38.41 70.95 10.89
C ALA A 496 -37.40 71.03 12.06
N GLY A 497 -36.22 70.44 11.86
CA GLY A 497 -35.06 70.68 12.72
C GLY A 497 -33.76 70.06 12.22
N ASN A 498 -33.13 70.71 11.24
CA ASN A 498 -31.87 70.37 10.59
C ASN A 498 -30.68 70.29 11.59
N GLY A 499 -29.82 69.27 11.50
CA GLY A 499 -28.71 69.12 12.46
C GLY A 499 -27.64 68.10 12.06
N ARG A 500 -26.69 68.54 11.24
CA ARG A 500 -25.53 67.82 10.69
C ARG A 500 -24.52 67.28 11.72
N ARG A 501 -23.90 66.14 11.36
CA ARG A 501 -22.48 65.68 11.57
C ARG A 501 -22.11 64.84 12.83
N ARG A 502 -21.91 63.53 12.59
CA ARG A 502 -20.72 62.61 12.81
C ARG A 502 -19.50 63.14 13.63
N PRO A 503 -18.51 62.27 14.02
CA PRO A 503 -18.51 60.88 14.54
C PRO A 503 -17.44 60.61 15.66
N ARG A 504 -17.51 59.47 16.39
CA ARG A 504 -16.43 58.73 17.10
C ARG A 504 -17.10 57.76 18.09
N GLY A 505 -16.65 56.57 18.43
CA GLY A 505 -15.49 55.73 18.11
C GLY A 505 -15.70 54.36 18.79
N GLY A 506 -15.00 53.32 18.35
CA GLY A 506 -14.98 51.99 18.99
C GLY A 506 -14.33 52.00 20.39
N PRO A 507 -14.38 50.88 21.14
CA PRO A 507 -13.48 49.72 20.95
C PRO A 507 -14.26 48.37 21.08
N GLY A 508 -13.80 47.16 20.74
CA GLY A 508 -12.48 46.53 20.72
C GLY A 508 -12.58 45.19 21.47
N PHE A 509 -12.42 44.07 20.73
CA PHE A 509 -12.03 42.70 21.08
C PHE A 509 -12.48 41.99 22.38
N PHE A 510 -13.06 40.81 22.18
CA PHE A 510 -12.58 39.52 22.71
C PHE A 510 -12.19 38.62 21.54
#